data_AF-A0A923TXY0-F1
#
_entry.id   AF-A0A923TXY0-F1
#
_cell.length_a   1.000
_cell.length_b   1.000
_cell.length_c   1.000
_cell.angle_alpha   90.00
_cell.angle_beta   90.00
_cell.angle_gamma   90.00
#
_symmetry.space_group_name_H-M   'P 1'
#
loop_
_entity.id
_entity.type
_entity.pdbx_description
1 polymer ?
#
loop_
_entity_poly.entity_id
_entity_poly.type
_entity_poly.pdbx_seq_one_letter_code
_entity_poly.pdbx_strand_id
1 'polypeptide(L)' 'MTNREISKMFKLTASLMELHEENPFKSKAYNDAVFAIDKISQDLS' A
#
# COMPACT_ATOMS: atom_id res chain seq x y z
N MET A 1 -14.11 1.63 -5.64
CA MET A 1 -12.96 0.77 -5.27
C MET A 1 -13.04 0.52 -3.78
N THR A 2 -12.99 -0.72 -3.32
CA THR A 2 -13.06 -1.01 -1.87
C THR A 2 -11.70 -0.76 -1.21
N ASN A 3 -11.67 -0.47 0.09
CA ASN A 3 -10.42 -0.34 0.86
C ASN A 3 -9.51 -1.56 0.70
N ARG A 4 -10.11 -2.76 0.58
CA ARG A 4 -9.39 -4.01 0.32
C ARG A 4 -8.68 -4.03 -1.04
N GLU A 5 -9.30 -3.49 -2.09
CA GLU A 5 -8.68 -3.40 -3.41
C GLU A 5 -7.49 -2.43 -3.40
N ILE A 6 -7.63 -1.28 -2.73
CA ILE A 6 -6.56 -0.28 -2.59
C ILE A 6 -5.39 -0.87 -1.79
N SER A 7 -5.65 -1.53 -0.65
CA SER A 7 -4.62 -2.21 0.15
C SER A 7 -3.86 -3.27 -0.65
N LYS A 8 -4.54 -4.04 -1.52
CA LYS A 8 -3.87 -5.02 -2.38
C LYS A 8 -2.95 -4.36 -3.41
N MET A 9 -3.39 -3.27 -4.03
CA MET A 9 -2.58 -2.53 -5.00
C MET A 9 -1.33 -1.94 -4.35
N PHE A 10 -1.45 -1.34 -3.17
CA PHE A 10 -0.29 -0.78 -2.46
C PHE A 10 0.70 -1.85 -1.99
N LYS A 11 0.23 -3.02 -1.54
CA LYS A 11 1.11 -4.17 -1.25
C LYS A 11 1.89 -4.61 -2.48
N LEU A 12 1.20 -4.76 -3.62
CA LEU A 12 1.84 -5.14 -4.88
C LEU A 12 2.89 -4.11 -5.30
N THR A 13 2.57 -2.82 -5.24
CA THR A 13 3.51 -1.75 -5.56
C THR A 13 4.73 -1.79 -4.64
N ALA A 14 4.55 -1.93 -3.32
CA ALA A 14 5.66 -2.03 -2.38
C ALA A 14 6.59 -3.22 -2.71
N SER A 15 6.03 -4.40 -2.97
CA SER A 15 6.80 -5.58 -3.36
C SER A 15 7.54 -5.41 -4.68
N LEU A 16 6.93 -4.74 -5.67
CA LEU A 16 7.60 -4.44 -6.94
C LEU A 16 8.74 -3.43 -6.77
N MET A 17 8.58 -2.46 -5.87
CA MET A 17 9.65 -1.51 -5.56
C MET A 17 10.82 -2.19 -4.86
N GLU A 18 10.54 -3.07 -3.89
CA GLU A 18 11.57 -3.87 -3.23
C GLU A 18 12.30 -4.78 -4.23
N LEU A 19 11.58 -5.41 -5.16
CA LEU A 19 12.16 -6.27 -6.19
C LEU A 19 13.10 -5.51 -7.14
N HIS A 20 12.77 -4.27 -7.49
CA HIS A 20 13.58 -3.44 -8.38
C HIS A 20 14.65 -2.61 -7.66
N GLU A 21 14.89 -2.87 -6.36
CA GLU A 21 15.83 -2.11 -5.52
C GLU A 21 15.56 -0.59 -5.54
N GLU A 22 14.29 -0.22 -5.68
CA GLU A 22 13.85 1.18 -5.59
C GLU A 22 14.02 1.72 -4.17
N ASN A 23 13.89 3.03 -4.03
CA ASN A 23 14.12 3.72 -2.76
C ASN A 23 13.34 3.05 -1.59
N PRO A 24 14.04 2.51 -0.57
CA PRO A 24 13.42 1.81 0.57
C PRO A 24 12.46 2.68 1.38
N PHE A 25 12.65 4.01 1.36
CA PHE A 25 11.72 4.95 2.00
C PHE A 25 10.35 4.92 1.33
N LYS A 26 10.32 4.79 -0.01
CA LYS A 26 9.07 4.75 -0.76
C LYS A 26 8.34 3.42 -0.57
N SER A 27 9.04 2.28 -0.65
CA SER A 27 8.42 0.97 -0.39
C SER A 27 7.83 0.90 1.03
N LYS A 28 8.56 1.43 2.02
CA LYS A 28 8.05 1.58 3.39
C LYS A 28 6.81 2.47 3.46
N ALA A 29 6.79 3.61 2.76
CA ALA A 29 5.62 4.49 2.74
C ALA A 29 4.36 3.80 2.17
N TYR A 30 4.51 2.98 1.12
CA TYR A 30 3.39 2.18 0.61
C TYR A 30 2.91 1.12 1.60
N ASN A 31 3.83 0.45 2.30
CA ASN A 31 3.48 -0.48 3.37
C ASN A 31 2.76 0.22 4.54
N ASP A 32 3.23 1.39 4.96
CA ASP A 32 2.58 2.21 6.00
C ASP A 32 1.17 2.66 5.56
N ALA A 33 0.98 3.01 4.28
CA ALA A 33 -0.33 3.38 3.73
C ALA A 33 -1.34 2.23 3.75
N VAL A 34 -0.90 0.99 3.52
CA VAL A 34 -1.75 -0.21 3.66
C VAL A 34 -2.28 -0.32 5.09
N PHE A 35 -1.42 -0.16 6.10
CA PHE A 35 -1.84 -0.20 7.51
C PHE A 35 -2.80 0.93 7.87
N ALA A 36 -2.67 2.09 7.23
CA ALA A 36 -3.60 3.19 7.41
C ALA A 36 -4.96 2.87 6.80
N ILE A 37 -5.00 2.36 5.56
CA ILE A 37 -6.25 2.00 4.87
C ILE A 37 -7.02 0.91 5.61
N ASP A 38 -6.32 -0.10 6.13
CA ASP A 38 -6.94 -1.19 6.91
C ASP A 38 -7.63 -0.67 8.20
N LYS A 39 -7.27 0.53 8.69
CA LYS A 39 -7.90 1.17 9.86
C LYS A 39 -9.04 2.12 9.51
N ILE A 40 -9.22 2.47 8.24
CA ILE A 40 -10.29 3.37 7.83
C ILE A 40 -11.56 2.53 7.64
N SER A 41 -12.53 2.73 8.54
CA SER A 41 -13.83 2.02 8.50
C SER A 41 -14.77 2.52 7.41
N GLN A 42 -14.48 3.69 6.82
CA GLN A 42 -15.23 4.28 5.73
C GLN A 42 -14.59 3.85 4.41
N ASP A 43 -15.37 3.31 3.48
CA ASP A 43 -14.84 3.04 2.14
C ASP A 43 -14.40 4.36 1.49
N LEU A 44 -13.20 4.40 0.93
CA LEU A 44 -12.61 5.54 0.24
C LEU A 44 -13.24 5.80 -1.15
N SER A 45 -14.49 5.39 -1.36
CA SER A 45 -15.19 5.37 -2.65
C SER A 45 -16.47 6.16 -2.68
#